data_AF-A0AAD7UV92-F1
#
_entry.id   AF-A0AAD7UV92-F1
#
_cell.length_a   1.000
_cell.length_b   1.000
_cell.length_c   1.000
_cell.angle_alpha   90.00
_cell.angle_beta   90.00
_cell.angle_gamma   90.00
#
_symmetry.space_group_name_H-M   'P 1'
#
loop_
_entity.id
_entity.type
_entity.pdbx_description
1 polymer ?
#
loop_
_entity_poly.entity_id
_entity_poly.type
_entity_poly.pdbx_seq_one_letter_code
_entity_poly.pdbx_strand_id
1 'polypeptide(L)'
;MEHEAADEQLQLKAAIWRTVDQIARAEAEKMGKTVSQGFVSSLADIVYAQAVTMATDLEMFAKHGRRSTISMDDVKLCARRNDNLHELITEAAQKISRKK
;
A
#
# COMPACT_ATOMS: atom_id res chain seq x y z
N MET A 1 -16.35 14.82 16.25
CA MET A 1 -15.44 14.96 15.09
C MET A 1 -14.05 14.42 15.40
N GLU A 2 -13.26 14.96 16.34
CA GLU A 2 -11.90 14.43 16.60
C GLU A 2 -11.87 12.99 17.13
N HIS A 3 -12.79 12.63 18.03
CA HIS A 3 -12.92 11.24 18.52
C HIS A 3 -13.28 10.24 17.41
N GLU A 4 -14.12 10.65 16.46
CA GLU A 4 -14.57 9.80 15.35
C GLU A 4 -13.44 9.51 14.36
N ALA A 5 -12.63 10.53 14.04
CA ALA A 5 -11.45 10.36 13.21
C ALA A 5 -10.38 9.46 13.88
N ALA A 6 -10.22 9.56 15.20
CA ALA A 6 -9.32 8.69 15.95
C ALA A 6 -9.79 7.23 15.94
N ASP A 7 -11.09 6.99 16.08
CA ASP A 7 -11.69 5.66 16.03
C ASP A 7 -11.57 5.04 14.62
N GLU A 8 -11.81 5.81 13.56
CA GLU A 8 -11.59 5.36 12.18
C GLU A 8 -10.12 5.01 11.92
N GLN A 9 -9.19 5.85 12.40
CA GLN A 9 -7.76 5.59 12.26
C GLN A 9 -7.36 4.28 12.97
N LEU A 10 -7.91 4.03 14.15
CA LEU A 10 -7.66 2.80 14.90
C LEU A 10 -8.18 1.57 14.13
N GLN A 11 -9.39 1.67 13.57
CA GLN A 11 -9.97 0.59 12.75
C GLN A 11 -9.12 0.30 11.51
N LEU A 12 -8.65 1.34 10.80
CA LEU A 12 -7.77 1.20 9.64
C LEU A 12 -6.45 0.52 10.00
N LYS A 13 -5.81 0.95 11.10
CA LYS A 13 -4.56 0.34 11.59
C LYS A 13 -4.75 -1.13 11.97
N ALA A 14 -5.87 -1.48 12.61
CA ALA A 14 -6.19 -2.87 12.94
C ALA A 14 -6.40 -3.73 11.68
N ALA A 15 -7.06 -3.20 10.65
CA ALA A 15 -7.24 -3.89 9.37
C ALA A 15 -5.91 -4.11 8.63
N ILE A 16 -5.03 -3.11 8.64
CA ILE A 16 -3.67 -3.22 8.09
C ILE A 16 -2.89 -4.29 8.86
N TRP A 17 -2.87 -4.23 10.19
CA TRP A 17 -2.16 -5.21 11.02
C TRP A 17 -2.62 -6.64 10.70
N ARG A 18 -3.93 -6.88 10.61
CA ARG A 18 -4.47 -8.21 10.28
C ARG A 18 -3.99 -8.71 8.91
N THR A 19 -4.00 -7.83 7.91
CA THR A 19 -3.58 -8.19 6.54
C THR A 19 -2.07 -8.45 6.49
N VAL A 20 -1.27 -7.63 7.19
CA VAL A 20 0.18 -7.79 7.31
C VAL A 20 0.52 -9.10 8.03
N ASP A 21 -0.16 -9.43 9.13
CA ASP A 21 0.02 -10.69 9.86
C ASP A 21 -0.22 -11.90 8.95
N GLN A 22 -1.32 -11.89 8.19
CA GLN A 22 -1.65 -12.97 7.26
C GLN A 22 -0.58 -13.15 6.18
N ILE A 23 -0.15 -12.07 5.52
CA ILE A 23 0.87 -12.13 4.47
C ILE A 23 2.22 -12.55 5.05
N ALA A 24 2.64 -11.94 6.16
CA ALA A 24 3.94 -12.21 6.77
C ALA A 24 4.05 -13.66 7.26
N ARG A 25 2.99 -14.22 7.84
CA ARG A 25 2.95 -15.63 8.27
C ARG A 25 2.97 -16.58 7.07
N ALA A 26 2.20 -16.31 6.03
CA ALA A 26 2.19 -17.13 4.83
C ALA A 26 3.57 -17.17 4.15
N GLU A 27 4.27 -16.03 4.08
CA GLU A 27 5.64 -15.98 3.56
C GLU A 27 6.66 -16.65 4.51
N ALA A 28 6.51 -16.49 5.82
CA ALA A 28 7.36 -17.18 6.80
C ALA A 28 7.22 -18.70 6.69
N GLU A 29 6.01 -19.21 6.53
CA GLU A 29 5.74 -20.64 6.35
C GLU A 29 6.42 -21.20 5.10
N LYS A 30 6.33 -20.50 3.96
CA LYS A 30 7.03 -20.88 2.71
C LYS A 30 8.55 -20.94 2.88
N MET A 31 9.10 -20.09 3.77
CA MET A 31 10.53 -20.07 4.09
C MET A 31 10.93 -21.06 5.20
N GLY A 32 9.99 -21.81 5.78
CA GLY A 32 10.24 -22.67 6.95
C GLY A 32 10.62 -21.89 8.20
N LYS A 33 10.13 -20.65 8.32
CA LYS A 33 10.42 -19.71 9.42
C LYS A 33 9.14 -19.38 10.19
N THR A 34 9.33 -18.78 11.36
CA THR A 34 8.26 -18.18 12.16
C THR A 34 8.41 -16.66 12.17
N VAL A 35 7.30 -15.97 12.43
CA VAL A 35 7.24 -14.51 12.55
C VAL A 35 6.79 -14.13 13.95
N SER A 36 7.51 -13.20 14.58
CA SER A 36 7.17 -12.69 15.91
C SER A 36 6.08 -11.63 15.82
N GLN A 37 5.29 -11.48 16.89
CA GLN A 37 4.25 -10.45 16.97
C GLN A 37 4.85 -9.04 16.86
N GLY A 38 6.04 -8.80 17.46
CA GLY A 38 6.74 -7.53 17.36
C GLY A 38 7.12 -7.18 15.92
N PHE A 39 7.59 -8.15 15.14
CA PHE A 39 7.89 -7.94 13.72
C PHE A 39 6.63 -7.55 12.92
N VAL A 40 5.51 -8.24 13.14
CA VAL A 40 4.23 -7.91 12.49
C VAL A 40 3.78 -6.50 12.83
N SER A 41 3.82 -6.13 14.12
CA SER A 41 3.42 -4.79 14.55
C SER A 41 4.28 -3.70 13.90
N SER A 42 5.61 -3.86 13.93
CA SER A 42 6.52 -2.89 13.29
C SER A 42 6.32 -2.82 11.77
N LEU A 43 6.11 -3.96 11.11
CA LEU A 43 5.84 -3.99 9.68
C LEU A 43 4.50 -3.32 9.33
N ALA A 44 3.46 -3.51 10.16
CA ALA A 44 2.18 -2.85 9.98
C ALA A 44 2.28 -1.32 10.11
N ASP A 45 3.07 -0.83 11.06
CA ASP A 45 3.34 0.61 11.21
C ASP A 45 4.07 1.19 9.99
N ILE A 46 5.05 0.46 9.45
CA ILE A 46 5.76 0.84 8.22
C ILE A 46 4.81 0.88 7.03
N VAL A 47 3.95 -0.13 6.88
CA VAL A 47 2.95 -0.18 5.79
C VAL A 47 1.96 0.97 5.90
N TYR A 48 1.49 1.29 7.11
CA TYR A 48 0.63 2.46 7.34
C TYR A 48 1.33 3.76 6.95
N ALA A 49 2.57 3.97 7.40
CA ALA A 49 3.34 5.17 7.06
C ALA A 49 3.58 5.28 5.54
N GLN A 50 3.91 4.17 4.88
CA GLN A 50 4.09 4.13 3.42
C GLN A 50 2.79 4.48 2.68
N ALA A 51 1.64 4.02 3.16
CA ALA A 51 0.34 4.36 2.55
C ALA A 51 0.05 5.86 2.64
N VAL A 52 0.37 6.51 3.76
CA VAL A 52 0.22 7.97 3.92
C VAL A 52 1.13 8.74 2.95
N THR A 53 2.40 8.34 2.83
CA THR A 53 3.31 8.93 1.84
C THR A 53 2.79 8.75 0.42
N MET A 54 2.37 7.53 0.07
CA MET A 54 1.90 7.21 -1.27
C MET A 54 0.61 7.97 -1.62
N ALA A 55 -0.32 8.15 -0.66
CA ALA A 55 -1.52 8.95 -0.87
C ALA A 55 -1.19 10.41 -1.23
N THR A 56 -0.21 10.99 -0.53
CA THR A 56 0.25 12.37 -0.78
C THR A 56 0.90 12.49 -2.16
N ASP A 57 1.77 11.54 -2.51
CA ASP A 57 2.43 11.51 -3.82
C ASP A 57 1.41 11.37 -4.96
N LEU A 58 0.43 10.47 -4.82
CA LEU A 58 -0.62 10.25 -5.82
C LEU A 58 -1.45 11.51 -6.09
N GLU A 59 -1.83 12.24 -5.04
CA GLU A 59 -2.53 13.52 -5.18
C GLU A 59 -1.66 14.56 -5.93
N MET A 60 -0.39 14.67 -5.55
CA MET A 60 0.55 15.59 -6.19
C MET A 60 0.77 15.25 -7.67
N PHE A 61 0.87 13.97 -8.03
CA PHE A 61 1.03 13.54 -9.42
C PHE A 61 -0.21 13.83 -10.27
N ALA A 62 -1.42 13.56 -9.74
CA ALA A 62 -2.65 13.91 -10.42
C ALA A 62 -2.74 15.43 -10.66
N LYS A 63 -2.42 16.22 -9.62
CA LYS A 63 -2.40 17.69 -9.71
C LYS A 63 -1.36 18.22 -10.70
N HIS A 64 -0.18 17.61 -10.76
CA HIS A 64 0.85 17.95 -11.75
C HIS A 64 0.35 17.73 -13.19
N GLY A 65 -0.43 16.67 -13.40
CA GLY A 65 -1.14 16.39 -14.65
C GLY A 65 -2.41 17.22 -14.88
N ARG A 66 -2.67 18.26 -14.06
CA ARG A 66 -3.90 19.08 -14.08
C ARG A 66 -5.20 18.29 -13.95
N ARG A 67 -5.16 17.16 -13.22
CA ARG A 67 -6.31 16.31 -12.93
C ARG A 67 -6.65 16.37 -11.44
N SER A 68 -7.92 16.18 -11.10
CA SER A 68 -8.40 15.98 -9.73
C SER A 68 -8.68 14.51 -9.41
N THR A 69 -8.60 13.63 -10.42
CA THR A 69 -8.81 12.19 -10.28
C THR A 69 -7.49 11.46 -10.53
N ILE A 70 -7.11 10.63 -9.56
CA ILE A 70 -5.93 9.74 -9.65
C ILE A 70 -6.18 8.68 -10.73
N SER A 71 -5.15 8.45 -11.54
CA SER A 71 -5.12 7.53 -12.67
C SER A 71 -4.08 6.43 -12.45
N MET A 72 -4.09 5.40 -13.31
CA MET A 72 -3.07 4.34 -13.27
C MET A 72 -1.65 4.85 -13.52
N ASP A 73 -1.50 5.97 -14.25
CA ASP A 73 -0.17 6.52 -14.52
C ASP A 73 0.44 7.20 -13.28
N ASP A 74 -0.39 7.74 -12.39
CA ASP A 74 0.06 8.27 -11.10
C ASP A 74 0.57 7.13 -10.21
N VAL A 75 -0.12 5.98 -10.21
CA VAL A 75 0.29 4.78 -9.46
C VAL A 75 1.59 4.19 -9.99
N LYS A 76 1.77 4.11 -11.32
CA LYS A 76 3.05 3.70 -11.91
C LYS A 76 4.18 4.65 -11.50
N LEU A 77 3.91 5.95 -11.42
CA LEU A 77 4.92 6.94 -11.04
C LEU A 77 5.40 6.76 -9.58
N CYS A 78 4.57 6.23 -8.67
CA CYS A 78 5.02 5.83 -7.33
C CYS A 78 6.08 4.72 -7.36
N ALA A 79 6.08 3.86 -8.37
CA ALA A 79 7.04 2.76 -8.52
C ALA A 79 8.32 3.15 -9.28
N ARG A 80 8.44 4.38 -9.79
CA ARG A 80 9.49 4.83 -10.74
C ARG A 80 10.95 4.69 -10.29
N ARG A 81 11.20 4.46 -9.00
CA ARG A 81 12.56 4.34 -8.44
C ARG A 81 13.08 2.91 -8.43
N ASN A 82 12.26 1.95 -8.81
CA ASN A 82 12.60 0.54 -8.87
C ASN A 82 12.01 -0.04 -10.16
N ASP A 83 12.87 -0.27 -11.15
CA ASP A 83 12.46 -0.68 -12.50
C ASP A 83 11.64 -1.99 -12.48
N ASN A 84 12.10 -2.99 -11.71
CA ASN A 84 11.37 -4.25 -11.55
C ASN A 84 9.96 -4.04 -10.97
N LEU A 85 9.84 -3.17 -9.96
CA LEU A 85 8.54 -2.85 -9.38
C LEU A 85 7.66 -2.08 -10.37
N HIS A 86 8.23 -1.13 -11.10
CA HIS A 86 7.52 -0.36 -12.11
C HIS A 86 6.96 -1.25 -13.23
N GLU A 87 7.73 -2.24 -13.68
CA GLU A 87 7.29 -3.25 -14.64
C GLU A 87 6.11 -4.07 -14.09
N LEU A 88 6.24 -4.62 -12.87
CA LEU A 88 5.19 -5.41 -12.23
C LEU A 88 3.88 -4.62 -12.08
N ILE A 89 3.95 -3.36 -11.65
CA ILE A 89 2.79 -2.48 -11.52
C ILE A 89 2.19 -2.13 -12.89
N THR A 90 3.03 -1.92 -13.91
CA THR A 90 2.57 -1.65 -15.27
C THR A 90 1.81 -2.83 -15.85
N GLU A 91 2.32 -4.06 -15.68
CA GLU A 91 1.61 -5.28 -16.08
C GLU A 91 0.28 -5.44 -15.34
N ALA A 92 0.26 -5.19 -14.03
CA ALA A 92 -0.97 -5.24 -13.23
C ALA A 92 -2.01 -4.23 -13.76
N ALA A 93 -1.61 -2.99 -14.07
CA ALA A 93 -2.48 -1.98 -14.64
C ALA A 93 -3.08 -2.40 -15.99
N GLN A 94 -2.28 -3.02 -16.87
CA GLN A 94 -2.76 -3.56 -18.15
C GLN A 94 -3.78 -4.69 -17.95
N LYS A 95 -3.50 -5.62 -17.02
CA LYS A 95 -4.41 -6.73 -16.68
C LYS A 95 -5.75 -6.22 -16.16
N ILE A 96 -5.76 -5.17 -15.34
CA ILE A 96 -6.98 -4.54 -14.83
C ILE A 96 -7.76 -3.85 -15.94
N SER A 97 -7.08 -3.11 -16.83
CA SER A 97 -7.71 -2.41 -17.96
C SER A 97 -8.42 -3.36 -18.92
N ARG A 98 -7.84 -4.53 -19.19
CA ARG A 98 -8.42 -5.57 -20.08
C ARG A 98 -9.64 -6.29 -19.50
N LYS A 99 -9.89 -6.18 -18.20
CA LYS A 99 -11.03 -6.82 -17.51
C LYS A 99 -12.28 -5.93 -17.44
N LYS A 100 -12.18 -4.67 -17.90
CA LYS A 100 -13.32 -3.79 -18.15
C LYS A 100 -13.87 -4.02 -19.55
#